data_AF-A0A0F9RBY8-F1
#
_entry.id   AF-A0A0F9RBY8-F1
#
_cell.length_a   1.000
_cell.length_b   1.000
_cell.length_c   1.000
_cell.angle_alpha   90.00
_cell.angle_beta   90.00
_cell.angle_gamma   90.00
#
_symmetry.space_group_name_H-M   'P 1'
#
loop_
_entity.id
_entity.type
_entity.pdbx_description
1 polymer ?
#
loop_
_entity_poly.entity_id
_entity_poly.type
_entity_poly.pdbx_seq_one_letter_code
_entity_poly.pdbx_strand_id
1 'polypeptide(L)' 'MENNYDEEIAEFSGLENCIKDLYFELETERAIMFGRQKDDKILFVPKTAIRGGWKKDKVLLQSIKIRFPITLFWRERKF' A
#
# COMPACT_ATOMS: atom_id res chain seq x y z
N MET A 1 -5.53 -22.65 19.41
CA MET A 1 -6.26 -21.83 18.43
C MET A 1 -5.39 -20.61 18.19
N GLU A 2 -4.63 -20.59 17.09
CA GLU A 2 -3.81 -19.43 16.73
C GLU A 2 -4.73 -18.34 16.21
N ASN A 3 -4.78 -17.21 16.90
CA ASN A 3 -5.63 -16.10 16.53
C ASN A 3 -5.13 -15.46 15.22
N ASN A 4 -6.07 -15.28 14.30
CA ASN A 4 -5.86 -14.69 12.99
C ASN A 4 -5.04 -13.39 13.08
N TYR A 5 -3.99 -13.34 12.27
CA TYR A 5 -3.13 -12.18 12.06
C TYR A 5 -3.96 -10.91 11.82
N ASP A 6 -3.54 -9.81 12.45
CA ASP A 6 -4.09 -8.45 12.39
C ASP A 6 -3.99 -7.82 10.98
N GLU A 7 -4.59 -8.47 9.97
CA GLU A 7 -4.73 -7.91 8.63
C GLU A 7 -5.83 -6.84 8.63
N GLU A 8 -5.43 -5.58 8.41
CA GLU A 8 -6.37 -4.46 8.24
C GLU A 8 -6.73 -4.34 6.76
N ILE A 9 -8.03 -4.41 6.47
CA ILE A 9 -8.56 -4.31 5.11
C ILE A 9 -8.71 -2.83 4.76
N ALA A 10 -8.12 -2.43 3.63
CA ALA A 10 -8.34 -1.13 3.02
C ALA A 10 -9.14 -1.29 1.73
N GLU A 11 -10.42 -0.94 1.79
CA GLU A 11 -11.31 -0.94 0.63
C GLU A 11 -11.28 0.42 -0.05
N PHE A 12 -10.91 0.42 -1.32
CA PHE A 12 -10.88 1.61 -2.15
C PHE A 12 -12.00 1.50 -3.18
N SER A 13 -13.13 2.18 -2.95
CA SER A 13 -14.30 2.18 -3.83
C SER A 13 -14.56 3.55 -4.46
N GLY A 14 -14.91 3.59 -5.75
CA GLY A 14 -15.24 4.82 -6.47
C GLY A 14 -14.21 5.22 -7.54
N LEU A 15 -14.40 6.41 -8.14
CA LEU A 15 -13.57 6.91 -9.25
C LEU A 15 -12.26 7.56 -8.81
N GLU A 16 -12.17 8.00 -7.54
CA GLU A 16 -11.00 8.67 -6.98
C GLU A 16 -10.53 8.00 -5.70
N ASN A 17 -9.66 7.00 -5.85
CA ASN A 17 -9.04 6.29 -4.73
C ASN A 17 -7.62 6.83 -4.51
N CYS A 18 -7.33 7.34 -3.31
CA CYS A 18 -6.02 7.88 -2.96
C CYS A 18 -5.54 7.29 -1.63
N ILE A 19 -4.30 6.82 -1.60
CA ILE A 19 -3.63 6.34 -0.39
C ILE A 19 -2.54 7.35 -0.03
N LYS A 20 -2.55 7.83 1.21
CA LYS A 20 -1.64 8.87 1.71
C LYS A 20 -0.67 8.31 2.75
N ASP A 21 0.32 9.12 3.09
CA ASP A 21 1.29 8.87 4.17
C ASP A 21 2.02 7.53 4.00
N LEU A 22 2.44 7.28 2.76
CA LEU A 22 3.19 6.10 2.34
C LEU A 22 4.65 6.43 2.08
N TYR A 23 5.53 5.46 2.19
CA TYR A 23 6.90 5.53 1.64
C TYR A 23 7.19 4.27 0.83
N PHE A 24 8.12 4.38 -0.12
CA PHE A 24 8.49 3.23 -0.92
C PHE A 24 9.30 2.24 -0.09
N GLU A 25 9.01 0.94 -0.23
CA GLU A 25 9.80 -0.12 0.40
C GLU A 25 10.55 -0.97 -0.61
N LEU A 26 9.80 -1.62 -1.51
CA LEU A 26 10.38 -2.43 -2.57
C LEU A 26 9.48 -2.44 -3.79
N GLU A 27 10.08 -2.72 -4.94
CA GLU A 27 9.38 -2.92 -6.20
C GLU A 27 9.63 -4.35 -6.68
N THR A 28 8.56 -5.05 -7.01
CA THR A 28 8.61 -6.33 -7.74
C THR A 28 8.24 -6.11 -9.20
N GLU A 29 8.27 -7.15 -10.02
CA GLU A 29 7.78 -7.06 -11.39
C GLU A 29 6.30 -6.60 -11.46
N ARG A 30 5.45 -7.10 -10.54
CA ARG A 30 3.99 -6.94 -10.62
C ARG A 30 3.39 -5.90 -9.66
N ALA A 31 4.08 -5.60 -8.57
CA ALA A 31 3.55 -4.77 -7.49
C ALA A 31 4.63 -3.90 -6.84
N ILE A 32 4.17 -2.89 -6.12
CA ILE A 32 4.99 -2.00 -5.30
C ILE A 32 4.57 -2.17 -3.86
N MET A 33 5.54 -2.38 -2.99
CA MET A 33 5.33 -2.36 -1.56
C MET A 33 5.53 -0.94 -1.05
N PHE A 34 4.52 -0.45 -0.33
CA PHE A 34 4.59 0.81 0.40
C PHE A 34 4.54 0.54 1.90
N GLY A 35 5.36 1.23 2.67
CA GLY A 35 5.29 1.23 4.12
C GLY A 35 4.41 2.36 4.65
N ARG A 36 3.93 2.20 5.90
CA ARG A 36 3.21 3.21 6.68
C ARG A 36 3.84 3.28 8.08
N GLN A 37 4.43 4.43 8.43
CA GLN A 37 5.31 4.51 9.61
C GLN A 37 4.53 4.46 10.93
N LYS A 38 3.31 5.00 10.96
CA LYS A 38 2.53 5.16 12.21
C LYS A 38 2.24 3.83 12.94
N ASP A 39 2.21 2.73 12.21
CA ASP A 39 1.85 1.40 12.72
C ASP A 39 2.69 0.27 12.12
N ASP A 40 3.82 0.63 11.50
CA ASP A 40 4.79 -0.27 10.88
C ASP A 40 4.16 -1.34 9.97
N LYS A 41 3.12 -0.94 9.21
CA LYS A 41 2.47 -1.81 8.23
C LYS A 41 2.98 -1.57 6.83
N ILE A 42 2.84 -2.60 6.00
CA ILE A 42 3.15 -2.57 4.57
C ILE A 42 1.89 -2.88 3.75
N LEU A 43 1.83 -2.30 2.55
CA LEU A 43 0.77 -2.48 1.58
C LEU A 43 1.38 -2.88 0.24
N PHE A 44 0.89 -3.97 -0.34
CA PHE A 44 1.26 -4.37 -1.69
C PHE A 44 0.23 -3.83 -2.68
N VAL A 45 0.69 -2.97 -3.59
CA VAL A 45 -0.17 -2.32 -4.58
C VAL A 45 0.22 -2.81 -5.98
N PRO A 46 -0.67 -3.46 -6.74
CA PRO A 46 -0.40 -3.85 -8.12
C PRO A 46 -0.04 -2.63 -8.98
N LYS A 47 1.01 -2.72 -9.81
CA LYS A 47 1.42 -1.60 -10.67
C LYS A 47 0.30 -1.16 -11.63
N THR A 48 -0.50 -2.11 -12.09
CA THR A 48 -1.67 -1.89 -12.95
C THR A 48 -2.76 -1.06 -12.27
N ALA A 49 -2.79 -1.05 -10.94
CA ALA A 49 -3.73 -0.28 -10.15
C ALA A 49 -3.22 1.13 -9.85
N ILE A 50 -1.92 1.46 -10.01
CA ILE A 50 -1.42 2.80 -9.67
C ILE A 50 -1.66 3.77 -10.83
N ARG A 51 -2.34 4.88 -10.55
CA ARG A 51 -2.67 5.93 -11.52
C ARG A 51 -1.83 7.19 -11.28
N GLY A 52 -0.59 7.17 -11.75
CA GLY A 52 0.32 8.32 -11.68
C GLY A 52 1.71 7.93 -11.19
N GLY A 53 2.52 8.95 -10.89
CA GLY A 53 3.88 8.77 -10.40
C GLY A 53 3.96 8.62 -8.89
N TRP A 54 4.82 7.72 -8.45
CA TRP A 54 5.34 7.58 -7.10
C TRP A 54 6.88 7.68 -7.21
N LYS A 55 7.57 7.91 -6.09
CA LYS A 55 9.03 8.00 -6.07
C LYS A 55 9.62 6.81 -5.30
N LYS A 56 10.75 6.27 -5.79
CA LYS A 56 11.57 5.28 -5.08
C LYS A 56 12.31 5.93 -3.93
N ASP A 57 11.55 6.38 -2.94
CA ASP A 57 12.06 7.09 -1.78
C ASP A 57 11.56 6.41 -0.50
N LYS A 58 12.51 5.90 0.29
CA LYS A 58 12.25 5.21 1.56
C LYS A 58 12.02 6.17 2.73
N VAL A 59 12.31 7.45 2.55
CA VAL A 59 12.30 8.47 3.60
C VAL A 59 11.14 9.44 3.40
N LEU A 60 10.86 9.83 2.15
CA LEU A 60 9.84 10.83 1.86
C LEU A 60 8.44 10.21 1.83
N LEU A 61 7.54 10.80 2.63
CA LEU A 61 6.12 10.52 2.57
C LEU A 61 5.51 10.97 1.25
N GLN A 62 4.67 10.11 0.68
CA GLN A 62 4.03 10.31 -0.61
C GLN A 62 2.58 9.81 -0.58
N SER A 63 1.82 10.26 -1.57
CA SER A 63 0.46 9.80 -1.82
C SER A 63 0.38 9.20 -3.22
N ILE A 64 -0.34 8.09 -3.36
CA ILE A 64 -0.56 7.43 -4.64
C ILE A 64 -2.05 7.40 -4.96
N LYS A 65 -2.38 7.62 -6.24
CA LYS A 65 -3.74 7.41 -6.74
C LYS A 65 -3.87 5.97 -7.26
N ILE A 66 -5.02 5.37 -7.03
CA ILE A 66 -5.35 4.00 -7.41
C ILE A 66 -6.50 4.01 -8.42
N ARG A 67 -6.46 3.10 -9.40
CA ARG A 67 -7.48 2.86 -10.41
C ARG A 67 -8.36 1.69 -9.98
N PHE A 68 -9.66 1.82 -10.31
CA PHE A 68 -10.73 0.85 -10.08
C PHE A 68 -11.05 0.61 -8.59
N PRO A 69 -12.24 0.07 -8.29
CA PRO A 69 -12.49 -0.54 -7.00
C PRO A 69 -11.46 -1.65 -6.76
N ILE A 70 -10.72 -1.58 -5.66
CA ILE A 70 -9.75 -2.62 -5.27
C ILE A 70 -9.71 -2.74 -3.76
N THR A 71 -9.63 -3.99 -3.29
CA THR A 71 -9.40 -4.31 -1.89
C THR A 71 -7.92 -4.63 -1.72
N LEU A 72 -7.28 -3.91 -0.80
CA LEU A 72 -5.88 -4.13 -0.43
C LEU A 72 -5.79 -4.45 1.06
N PHE A 73 -4.69 -5.09 1.45
CA PHE A 73 -4.49 -5.56 2.82
C PHE A 73 -3.22 -4.95 3.39
N TRP A 74 -3.38 -4.24 4.50
CA TRP A 74 -2.26 -3.83 5.34
C TRP A 74 -1.77 -5.02 6.14
N ARG A 75 -0.48 -5.29 6.05
CA ARG A 75 0.19 -6.39 6.75
C ARG A 75 1.26 -5.83 7.67
N GLU A 76 1.49 -6.50 8.79
CA GLU A 76 2.63 -6.20 9.63
C GLU A 76 3.93 -6.37 8.85
N ARG A 77 4.90 -5.48 9.10
CA ARG A 77 6.27 -5.66 8.66
C ARG A 77 6.90 -6.80 9.47
N LYS A 78 6.85 -8.02 8.95
CA LYS A 78 7.61 -9.14 9.51
C LYS A 78 9.08 -8.98 9.12
N PHE A 79 9.95 -8.88 10.13
CA PHE A 79 11.40 -8.89 10.00
C PHE A 79 11.92 -10.32 9.80
#